data_AF-A0A061SD38-F1
#
_entry.id   AF-A0A061SD38-F1
#
_cell.length_a   1.000
_cell.length_b   1.000
_cell.length_c   1.000
_cell.angle_alpha   90.00
_cell.angle_beta   90.00
_cell.angle_gamma   90.00
#
_symmetry.space_group_name_H-M   'P 1'
#
loop_
_entity.id
_entity.type
_entity.pdbx_description
1 polymer ?
#
loop_
_entity_poly.entity_id
_entity_poly.type
_entity_poly.pdbx_seq_one_letter_code
_entity_poly.pdbx_strand_id
1 'polypeptide(L)'
;MGCGGGRAASARQLQEGRRCLGRAAGRGILPAGPRHAPVGLCGRPRPGGARRHAGAVRRGVALSLRGLVEVELFDALAERMLLLAARGAQLSPEDISAAAAACGAMGHAHPRLFRVLAGEALRQAGAMRPRHICSLAWASAELGHVDEALFSHICGVLEAGPDTFHAEALALLLWSLAVAQRLSPRTAAAVRDAVSRPRIPSTAALSQLYAAELGLLADHGPSAGPGLLEDAGVSAEARRAWLRGHCQAEDAPPGRRDAFAEIADVLRREGLSCQQQLLTEDGQVPVRLACFPSSEDKVAVEVYYSALCTSTEPRRPLGKMLLRRRLLEARGWRVAAINSEEWHGTVRAAGSPSGLHRLRAALLEARLGLSPAADGQPAISR
;
A
#
# COMPACT_ATOMS: atom_id res chain seq x y z
N MET A 1 -17.89 2.00 33.82
CA MET A 1 -17.12 3.11 34.41
C MET A 1 -15.85 3.32 33.60
N GLY A 2 -15.64 4.56 33.16
CA GLY A 2 -14.39 5.17 32.66
C GLY A 2 -13.44 4.38 31.77
N CYS A 3 -13.47 4.64 30.46
CA CYS A 3 -12.30 4.48 29.58
C CYS A 3 -12.23 5.65 28.59
N GLY A 4 -11.63 6.75 29.04
CA GLY A 4 -11.12 7.80 28.16
C GLY A 4 -9.73 7.42 27.64
N GLY A 5 -9.46 7.65 26.35
CA GLY A 5 -8.13 7.45 25.78
C GLY A 5 -8.05 7.11 24.29
N GLY A 6 -8.89 7.70 23.44
CA GLY A 6 -9.05 7.31 22.03
C GLY A 6 -8.28 8.13 20.98
N ARG A 7 -7.06 8.63 21.26
CA ARG A 7 -6.27 9.42 20.27
C ARG A 7 -4.88 8.85 19.91
N ALA A 8 -4.50 7.68 20.44
CA ALA A 8 -3.11 7.20 20.35
C ALA A 8 -2.81 6.15 19.26
N ALA A 9 -3.82 5.53 18.63
CA ALA A 9 -3.60 4.34 17.79
C ALA A 9 -3.13 4.64 16.35
N SER A 10 -3.72 5.65 15.69
CA SER A 10 -3.32 6.07 14.32
C SER A 10 -1.92 6.72 14.29
N ALA A 11 -1.55 7.42 15.37
CA ALA A 11 -0.23 7.99 15.53
C ALA A 11 0.87 6.93 15.73
N ARG A 12 0.53 5.72 16.25
CA ARG A 12 1.51 4.64 16.49
C ARG A 12 2.00 3.96 15.22
N GLN A 13 1.12 3.67 14.25
CA GLN A 13 1.53 3.11 12.95
C GLN A 13 2.39 4.10 12.14
N LEU A 14 2.07 5.40 12.20
CA LEU A 14 2.91 6.47 11.64
C LEU A 14 4.20 6.71 12.45
N GLN A 15 4.20 6.51 13.77
CA GLN A 15 5.40 6.61 14.63
C GLN A 15 6.35 5.42 14.46
N GLU A 16 5.85 4.21 14.21
CA GLU A 16 6.69 3.01 13.98
C GLU A 16 7.42 3.10 12.64
N GLY A 17 6.75 3.63 11.60
CA GLY A 17 7.42 4.04 10.36
C GLY A 17 8.47 5.14 10.56
N ARG A 18 8.22 6.10 11.47
CA ARG A 18 9.20 7.15 11.84
C ARG A 18 10.36 6.63 12.69
N ARG A 19 10.16 5.63 13.55
CA ARG A 19 11.22 5.04 14.40
C ARG A 19 12.24 4.27 13.57
N CYS A 20 11.84 3.64 12.47
CA CYS A 20 12.76 3.01 11.52
C CYS A 20 13.63 4.03 10.75
N LEU A 21 13.22 5.30 10.70
CA LEU A 21 13.89 6.37 9.93
C LEU A 21 14.65 7.39 10.80
N GLY A 22 14.55 7.31 12.13
CA GLY A 22 14.95 8.40 13.04
C GLY A 22 15.98 8.02 14.10
N ARG A 23 17.24 7.76 13.72
CA ARG A 23 18.40 7.90 14.63
C ARG A 23 19.59 8.53 13.89
N ALA A 24 19.47 9.81 13.54
CA ALA A 24 20.61 10.68 13.25
C ALA A 24 20.17 12.15 13.24
N ALA A 25 20.18 12.82 14.40
CA ALA A 25 20.43 14.26 14.51
C ALA A 25 20.39 14.67 15.99
N GLY A 26 21.57 14.78 16.60
CA GLY A 26 21.76 15.46 17.88
C GLY A 26 21.81 16.97 17.71
N ARG A 27 21.20 17.67 18.68
CA ARG A 27 21.49 18.99 19.29
C ARG A 27 22.12 20.10 18.41
N GLY A 28 21.48 21.27 18.39
CA GLY A 28 22.17 22.54 18.11
C GLY A 28 21.28 23.73 17.72
N ILE A 29 20.75 24.44 18.72
CA ILE A 29 20.78 25.92 18.92
C ILE A 29 20.37 26.86 17.75
N LEU A 30 19.31 27.66 18.00
CA LEU A 30 18.86 28.89 17.30
C LEU A 30 19.89 30.06 17.44
N PRO A 31 19.94 31.08 16.53
CA PRO A 31 19.02 32.25 16.66
C PRO A 31 18.65 33.06 15.38
N ALA A 32 17.54 33.81 15.56
CA ALA A 32 17.10 35.14 15.08
C ALA A 32 17.47 35.73 13.68
N GLY A 33 16.46 36.31 12.99
CA GLY A 33 16.61 37.21 11.82
C GLY A 33 16.94 38.67 12.20
N PRO A 34 16.59 39.73 11.42
CA PRO A 34 16.06 39.82 10.04
C PRO A 34 16.77 40.92 9.16
N ARG A 35 16.25 41.17 7.93
CA ARG A 35 16.11 42.47 7.20
C ARG A 35 16.72 42.61 5.78
N HIS A 36 15.80 42.96 4.85
CA HIS A 36 15.84 43.83 3.65
C HIS A 36 16.84 43.62 2.46
N ALA A 37 16.26 43.81 1.26
CA ALA A 37 16.79 43.67 -0.13
C ALA A 37 17.75 44.83 -0.54
N PRO A 38 18.42 44.91 -1.74
CA PRO A 38 17.82 44.82 -3.10
C PRO A 38 18.69 44.29 -4.30
N VAL A 39 18.00 44.02 -5.43
CA VAL A 39 18.32 44.22 -6.89
C VAL A 39 19.64 43.71 -7.51
N GLY A 40 19.55 43.05 -8.69
CA GLY A 40 20.64 43.01 -9.68
C GLY A 40 20.65 41.81 -10.64
N LEU A 41 20.52 42.09 -11.95
CA LEU A 41 20.52 41.16 -13.09
C LEU A 41 21.90 40.56 -13.44
N CYS A 42 21.85 39.40 -14.12
CA CYS A 42 22.87 38.79 -15.00
C CYS A 42 24.18 38.23 -14.39
N GLY A 43 24.29 36.89 -14.36
CA GLY A 43 25.56 36.17 -14.16
C GLY A 43 25.41 34.65 -14.34
N ARG A 44 26.30 34.05 -15.12
CA ARG A 44 26.41 32.63 -15.56
C ARG A 44 26.06 31.56 -14.48
N PRO A 45 25.60 30.34 -14.85
CA PRO A 45 25.14 29.33 -13.90
C PRO A 45 26.30 28.85 -13.02
N ARG A 46 26.23 29.15 -11.72
CA ARG A 46 27.15 28.62 -10.70
C ARG A 46 26.78 27.16 -10.35
N PRO A 47 27.76 26.27 -10.08
CA PRO A 47 27.54 24.86 -9.73
C PRO A 47 27.05 24.68 -8.26
N GLY A 48 26.21 25.60 -7.77
CA GLY A 48 25.62 25.58 -6.43
C GLY A 48 24.15 25.15 -6.42
N GLY A 49 23.57 24.86 -7.59
CA GLY A 49 22.16 24.48 -7.73
C GLY A 49 21.82 23.19 -7.00
N ALA A 50 22.53 22.10 -7.26
CA ALA A 50 22.15 20.75 -6.80
C ALA A 50 21.88 20.66 -5.27
N ARG A 51 22.69 21.32 -4.43
CA ARG A 51 22.52 21.31 -2.97
C ARG A 51 21.29 22.08 -2.47
N ARG A 52 20.82 23.11 -3.20
CA ARG A 52 19.60 23.85 -2.86
C ARG A 52 18.32 23.12 -3.26
N HIS A 53 18.39 22.24 -4.27
CA HIS A 53 17.24 21.47 -4.78
C HIS A 53 16.88 20.28 -3.87
N ALA A 54 17.88 19.56 -3.35
CA ALA A 54 17.68 18.50 -2.34
C ALA A 54 17.00 19.02 -1.07
N GLY A 55 17.25 20.28 -0.71
CA GLY A 55 16.60 20.93 0.44
C GLY A 55 15.12 21.28 0.23
N ALA A 56 14.65 21.41 -1.01
CA ALA A 56 13.23 21.67 -1.30
C ALA A 56 12.39 20.39 -1.25
N VAL A 57 12.91 19.28 -1.80
CA VAL A 57 12.28 17.95 -1.72
C VAL A 57 12.17 17.51 -0.25
N ARG A 58 13.24 17.64 0.53
CA ARG A 58 13.23 17.30 1.97
C ARG A 58 12.29 18.19 2.79
N ARG A 59 12.17 19.48 2.45
CA ARG A 59 11.23 20.40 3.13
C ARG A 59 9.78 20.13 2.75
N GLY A 60 9.50 19.77 1.50
CA GLY A 60 8.18 19.30 1.06
C GLY A 60 7.74 18.06 1.83
N VAL A 61 8.61 17.05 1.91
CA VAL A 61 8.36 15.81 2.69
C VAL A 61 8.14 16.08 4.19
N ALA A 62 8.86 17.04 4.78
CA ALA A 62 8.66 17.43 6.18
C ALA A 62 7.38 18.26 6.41
N LEU A 63 6.95 19.04 5.41
CA LEU A 63 5.72 19.84 5.44
C LEU A 63 4.45 19.01 5.21
N SER A 64 4.52 17.91 4.43
CA SER A 64 3.41 16.96 4.22
C SER A 64 2.93 16.26 5.49
N LEU A 65 3.64 16.39 6.62
CA LEU A 65 3.18 15.90 7.92
C LEU A 65 2.23 16.86 8.65
N ARG A 66 1.89 18.01 8.05
CA ARG A 66 0.94 19.00 8.57
C ARG A 66 -0.05 19.33 7.46
N GLY A 67 -1.14 18.58 7.44
CA GLY A 67 -2.18 18.66 6.42
C GLY A 67 -2.66 20.08 6.18
N LEU A 68 -2.67 20.45 4.90
CA LEU A 68 -3.61 21.31 4.17
C LEU A 68 -2.93 21.63 2.81
N VAL A 69 -3.61 21.30 1.71
CA VAL A 69 -3.18 21.33 0.29
C VAL A 69 -2.25 20.17 -0.11
N GLU A 70 -2.80 18.95 -0.21
CA GLU A 70 -2.00 17.72 -0.39
C GLU A 70 -1.97 17.14 -1.81
N VAL A 71 -2.91 17.42 -2.71
CA VAL A 71 -2.81 16.83 -4.08
C VAL A 71 -1.99 17.72 -4.99
N GLU A 72 -2.30 19.01 -5.02
CA GLU A 72 -1.67 20.00 -5.90
C GLU A 72 -0.18 20.20 -5.56
N LEU A 73 0.17 20.08 -4.27
CA LEU A 73 1.57 20.12 -3.83
C LEU A 73 2.35 18.91 -4.37
N PHE A 74 1.76 17.72 -4.34
CA PHE A 74 2.40 16.51 -4.83
C PHE A 74 2.50 16.51 -6.36
N ASP A 75 1.49 17.02 -7.07
CA ASP A 75 1.55 17.23 -8.52
C ASP A 75 2.66 18.24 -8.88
N ALA A 76 2.74 19.36 -8.18
CA ALA A 76 3.78 20.36 -8.42
C ALA A 76 5.19 19.81 -8.12
N LEU A 77 5.35 18.99 -7.07
CA LEU A 77 6.60 18.31 -6.77
C LEU A 77 6.95 17.28 -7.85
N ALA A 78 5.97 16.49 -8.30
CA ALA A 78 6.15 15.50 -9.36
C ALA A 78 6.60 16.16 -10.66
N GLU A 79 5.90 17.21 -11.11
CA GLU A 79 6.26 17.97 -12.31
C GLU A 79 7.65 18.62 -12.19
N ARG A 80 8.01 19.12 -11.00
CA ARG A 80 9.35 19.66 -10.77
C ARG A 80 10.43 18.59 -10.90
N MET A 81 10.20 17.39 -10.38
CA MET A 81 11.13 16.26 -10.50
C MET A 81 11.24 15.76 -11.94
N LEU A 82 10.12 15.68 -12.66
CA LEU A 82 10.11 15.35 -14.09
C LEU A 82 10.94 16.35 -14.89
N LEU A 83 10.79 17.65 -14.64
CA LEU A 83 11.57 18.68 -15.31
C LEU A 83 13.07 18.57 -14.99
N LEU A 84 13.44 18.24 -13.75
CA LEU A 84 14.84 18.02 -13.37
C LEU A 84 15.44 16.84 -14.12
N ALA A 85 14.74 15.70 -14.13
CA ALA A 85 15.17 14.52 -14.85
C ALA A 85 15.30 14.78 -16.37
N ALA A 86 14.32 15.46 -16.98
CA ALA A 86 14.35 15.83 -18.40
C ALA A 86 15.51 16.76 -18.77
N ARG A 87 16.00 17.56 -17.82
CA ARG A 87 17.19 18.43 -17.98
C ARG A 87 18.51 17.71 -17.68
N GLY A 88 18.48 16.40 -17.48
CA GLY A 88 19.67 15.59 -17.16
C GLY A 88 20.19 15.78 -15.73
N ALA A 89 19.39 16.38 -14.82
CA ALA A 89 19.77 16.43 -13.42
C ALA A 89 19.64 15.03 -12.80
N GLN A 90 20.70 14.56 -12.16
CA GLN A 90 20.68 13.27 -11.46
C GLN A 90 19.85 13.41 -10.18
N LEU A 91 18.85 12.53 -10.01
CA LEU A 91 18.13 12.41 -8.76
C LEU A 91 18.91 11.45 -7.87
N SER A 92 19.24 11.83 -6.64
CA SER A 92 19.96 10.92 -5.75
C SER A 92 19.08 9.72 -5.35
N PRO A 93 19.66 8.57 -4.97
CA PRO A 93 18.90 7.45 -4.40
C PRO A 93 17.99 7.87 -3.23
N GLU A 94 18.41 8.85 -2.44
CA GLU A 94 17.60 9.46 -1.38
C GLU A 94 16.42 10.25 -1.93
N ASP A 95 16.59 11.04 -3.00
CA ASP A 95 15.48 11.79 -3.61
C ASP A 95 14.45 10.84 -4.23
N ILE A 96 14.91 9.78 -4.90
CA ILE A 96 14.05 8.75 -5.52
C ILE A 96 13.19 8.06 -4.45
N SER A 97 13.84 7.54 -3.41
CA SER A 97 13.14 6.80 -2.36
C SER A 97 12.24 7.70 -1.51
N ALA A 98 12.64 8.94 -1.23
CA ALA A 98 11.81 9.90 -0.48
C ALA A 98 10.56 10.32 -1.27
N ALA A 99 10.70 10.59 -2.58
CA ALA A 99 9.56 10.93 -3.42
C ALA A 99 8.57 9.76 -3.52
N ALA A 100 9.07 8.55 -3.79
CA ALA A 100 8.25 7.35 -3.83
C ALA A 100 7.52 7.12 -2.50
N ALA A 101 8.24 7.16 -1.37
CA ALA A 101 7.66 6.96 -0.06
C ALA A 101 6.59 8.00 0.28
N ALA A 102 6.81 9.27 -0.07
CA ALA A 102 5.83 10.32 0.15
C ALA A 102 4.56 10.09 -0.68
N CYS A 103 4.69 9.79 -1.98
CA CYS A 103 3.54 9.47 -2.83
C CYS A 103 2.76 8.26 -2.30
N GLY A 104 3.47 7.17 -1.94
CA GLY A 104 2.85 5.97 -1.40
C GLY A 104 2.11 6.23 -0.08
N ALA A 105 2.71 6.99 0.83
CA ALA A 105 2.09 7.34 2.12
C ALA A 105 0.81 8.17 1.96
N MET A 106 0.76 9.02 0.93
CA MET A 106 -0.39 9.87 0.63
C MET A 106 -1.40 9.24 -0.33
N GLY A 107 -1.15 8.02 -0.80
CA GLY A 107 -1.97 7.42 -1.85
C GLY A 107 -1.94 8.21 -3.16
N HIS A 108 -0.95 9.08 -3.38
CA HIS A 108 -0.91 9.99 -4.52
C HIS A 108 -0.28 9.27 -5.72
N ALA A 109 -1.11 8.75 -6.63
CA ALA A 109 -0.66 8.04 -7.81
C ALA A 109 -0.28 9.02 -8.92
N HIS A 110 0.96 8.89 -9.42
CA HIS A 110 1.49 9.73 -10.50
C HIS A 110 2.33 8.87 -11.48
N PRO A 111 1.68 8.18 -12.45
CA PRO A 111 2.33 7.15 -13.28
C PRO A 111 3.60 7.60 -14.00
N ARG A 112 3.62 8.84 -14.52
CA ARG A 112 4.80 9.40 -15.21
C ARG A 112 5.99 9.57 -14.29
N LEU A 113 5.76 9.92 -13.02
CA LEU A 113 6.81 10.12 -12.03
C LEU A 113 7.41 8.75 -11.69
N PHE A 114 6.57 7.76 -11.38
CA PHE A 114 7.03 6.41 -11.03
C PHE A 114 7.84 5.76 -12.14
N ARG A 115 7.50 5.99 -13.42
CA ARG A 115 8.34 5.54 -14.56
C ARG A 115 9.74 6.18 -14.55
N VAL A 116 9.82 7.48 -14.27
CA VAL A 116 11.11 8.19 -14.16
C VAL A 116 11.90 7.72 -12.94
N LEU A 117 11.24 7.54 -11.79
CA LEU A 117 11.87 7.02 -10.57
C LEU A 117 12.44 5.61 -10.79
N ALA A 118 11.70 4.73 -11.47
CA ALA A 118 12.14 3.38 -11.81
C ALA A 118 13.37 3.40 -12.74
N GLY A 119 13.32 4.17 -13.82
CA GLY A 119 14.44 4.29 -14.76
C GLY A 119 15.71 4.84 -14.10
N GLU A 120 15.57 5.86 -13.24
CA GLU A 120 16.70 6.45 -12.54
C GLU A 120 17.27 5.53 -11.45
N ALA A 121 16.40 4.77 -10.76
CA ALA A 121 16.82 3.75 -9.82
C ALA A 121 17.64 2.65 -10.51
N LEU A 122 17.21 2.18 -11.68
CA LEU A 122 17.94 1.19 -12.48
C LEU A 122 19.28 1.72 -12.97
N ARG A 123 19.34 2.98 -13.43
CA ARG A 123 20.59 3.64 -13.87
C ARG A 123 21.61 3.73 -12.73
N GLN A 124 21.13 3.80 -11.49
CA GLN A 124 21.96 3.91 -10.28
C GLN A 124 21.89 2.67 -9.39
N ALA A 125 21.57 1.50 -9.95
CA ALA A 125 21.33 0.27 -9.19
C ALA A 125 22.41 -0.03 -8.12
N GLY A 126 23.70 0.13 -8.46
CA GLY A 126 24.81 -0.09 -7.53
C GLY A 126 24.88 0.89 -6.35
N ALA A 127 24.21 2.05 -6.42
CA ALA A 127 24.12 3.03 -5.35
C ALA A 127 22.83 2.90 -4.52
N MET A 128 21.88 2.06 -4.96
CA MET A 128 20.62 1.84 -4.25
C MET A 128 20.85 0.94 -3.04
N ARG A 129 20.65 1.50 -1.84
CA ARG A 129 20.71 0.75 -0.59
C ARG A 129 19.40 0.00 -0.34
N PRO A 130 19.41 -1.07 0.49
CA PRO A 130 18.22 -1.85 0.85
C PRO A 130 16.99 -1.00 1.18
N ARG A 131 17.14 0.04 2.00
CA ARG A 131 16.04 0.95 2.34
C ARG A 131 15.45 1.71 1.14
N HIS A 132 16.27 2.09 0.16
CA HIS A 132 15.81 2.83 -1.02
C HIS A 132 14.99 1.90 -1.92
N ILE A 133 15.47 0.66 -2.07
CA ILE A 133 14.78 -0.42 -2.79
C ILE A 133 13.43 -0.70 -2.13
N CYS A 134 13.40 -0.94 -0.81
CA CYS A 134 12.16 -1.20 -0.07
C CYS A 134 11.14 -0.08 -0.23
N SER A 135 11.53 1.19 -0.04
CA SER A 135 10.60 2.33 -0.17
C SER A 135 10.04 2.47 -1.58
N LEU A 136 10.88 2.28 -2.60
CA LEU A 136 10.45 2.38 -3.99
C LEU A 136 9.53 1.22 -4.37
N ALA A 137 9.88 -0.03 -4.05
CA ALA A 137 9.04 -1.20 -4.32
C ALA A 137 7.69 -1.10 -3.59
N TRP A 138 7.69 -0.73 -2.31
CA TRP A 138 6.47 -0.58 -1.54
C TRP A 138 5.53 0.46 -2.14
N ALA A 139 6.02 1.67 -2.40
CA ALA A 139 5.18 2.72 -2.96
C ALA A 139 4.69 2.37 -4.37
N SER A 140 5.54 1.74 -5.18
CA SER A 140 5.20 1.26 -6.51
C SER A 140 4.08 0.22 -6.46
N ALA A 141 4.19 -0.77 -5.57
CA ALA A 141 3.18 -1.79 -5.37
C ALA A 141 1.88 -1.24 -4.76
N GLU A 142 1.97 -0.40 -3.73
CA GLU A 142 0.82 0.21 -3.04
C GLU A 142 0.01 1.13 -3.97
N LEU A 143 0.65 1.80 -4.94
CA LEU A 143 -0.01 2.65 -5.93
C LEU A 143 -0.32 1.94 -7.26
N GLY A 144 -0.01 0.65 -7.38
CA GLY A 144 -0.26 -0.13 -8.60
C GLY A 144 0.63 0.23 -9.80
N HIS A 145 1.82 0.77 -9.56
CA HIS A 145 2.85 1.05 -10.56
C HIS A 145 3.89 -0.07 -10.62
N VAL A 146 3.63 -1.13 -11.39
CA VAL A 146 4.57 -2.25 -11.55
C VAL A 146 5.42 -2.05 -12.81
N ASP A 147 6.68 -1.65 -12.62
CA ASP A 147 7.68 -1.60 -13.68
C ASP A 147 8.47 -2.92 -13.72
N GLU A 148 8.35 -3.67 -14.82
CA GLU A 148 8.89 -5.03 -14.92
C GLU A 148 10.41 -5.09 -14.72
N ALA A 149 11.13 -4.14 -15.31
CA ALA A 149 12.59 -4.09 -15.22
C ALA A 149 13.04 -3.79 -13.78
N LEU A 150 12.38 -2.84 -13.12
CA LEU A 150 12.64 -2.52 -11.72
C LEU A 150 12.39 -3.73 -10.82
N PHE A 151 11.22 -4.37 -10.93
CA PHE A 151 10.87 -5.48 -10.03
C PHE A 151 11.73 -6.73 -10.29
N SER A 152 12.06 -7.02 -11.55
CA SER A 152 13.02 -8.08 -11.90
C SER A 152 14.40 -7.82 -11.28
N HIS A 153 14.90 -6.58 -11.35
CA HIS A 153 16.15 -6.19 -10.70
C HIS A 153 16.08 -6.37 -9.18
N ILE A 154 14.98 -5.97 -8.55
CA ILE A 154 14.76 -6.12 -7.10
C ILE A 154 14.79 -7.59 -6.68
N CYS A 155 14.12 -8.49 -7.43
CA CYS A 155 14.20 -9.92 -7.17
C CYS A 155 15.64 -10.43 -7.28
N GLY A 156 16.41 -9.99 -8.27
CA GLY A 156 17.83 -10.34 -8.42
C GLY A 156 18.70 -9.88 -7.23
N VAL A 157 18.50 -8.65 -6.73
CA VAL A 157 19.19 -8.15 -5.53
C VAL A 157 18.84 -8.98 -4.30
N LEU A 158 17.56 -9.34 -4.16
CA LEU A 158 17.06 -10.11 -3.03
C LEU A 158 17.61 -11.55 -3.05
N GLU A 159 17.65 -12.18 -4.21
CA GLU A 159 18.20 -13.53 -4.41
C GLU A 159 19.71 -13.58 -4.17
N ALA A 160 20.44 -12.53 -4.55
CA ALA A 160 21.90 -12.49 -4.38
C ALA A 160 22.34 -12.21 -2.93
N GLY A 161 21.50 -11.53 -2.13
CA GLY A 161 21.89 -11.06 -0.81
C GLY A 161 20.72 -10.77 0.13
N PRO A 162 19.92 -11.77 0.52
CA PRO A 162 18.78 -11.58 1.40
C PRO A 162 19.18 -11.03 2.78
N ASP A 163 20.36 -11.41 3.27
CA ASP A 163 20.92 -10.98 4.56
C ASP A 163 21.34 -9.50 4.60
N THR A 164 21.35 -8.80 3.46
CA THR A 164 21.60 -7.36 3.41
C THR A 164 20.42 -6.53 3.89
N PHE A 165 19.23 -7.14 3.96
CA PHE A 165 18.00 -6.53 4.44
C PHE A 165 17.80 -6.88 5.92
N HIS A 166 17.44 -5.89 6.74
CA HIS A 166 16.92 -6.19 8.07
C HIS A 166 15.50 -6.78 7.95
N ALA A 167 15.08 -7.54 8.97
CA ALA A 167 13.82 -8.30 8.96
C ALA A 167 12.59 -7.49 8.51
N GLU A 168 12.37 -6.31 9.10
CA GLU A 168 11.21 -5.45 8.73
C GLU A 168 11.24 -5.00 7.26
N ALA A 169 12.43 -4.67 6.73
CA ALA A 169 12.56 -4.24 5.34
C ALA A 169 12.31 -5.42 4.39
N LEU A 170 12.81 -6.60 4.76
CA LEU A 170 12.61 -7.84 4.02
C LEU A 170 11.12 -8.21 3.97
N ALA A 171 10.42 -8.17 5.11
CA ALA A 171 8.98 -8.42 5.18
C ALA A 171 8.18 -7.45 4.31
N LEU A 172 8.47 -6.15 4.40
CA LEU A 172 7.80 -5.14 3.58
C LEU A 172 8.09 -5.34 2.09
N LEU A 173 9.32 -5.69 1.73
CA LEU A 173 9.71 -5.92 0.34
C LEU A 173 8.99 -7.16 -0.23
N LEU A 174 8.96 -8.26 0.51
CA LEU A 174 8.26 -9.49 0.12
C LEU A 174 6.75 -9.26 -0.04
N TRP A 175 6.15 -8.51 0.88
CA TRP A 175 4.76 -8.06 0.74
C TRP A 175 4.56 -7.24 -0.54
N SER A 176 5.48 -6.33 -0.84
CA SER A 176 5.41 -5.48 -2.04
C SER A 176 5.54 -6.30 -3.32
N LEU A 177 6.43 -7.29 -3.35
CA LEU A 177 6.56 -8.24 -4.45
C LEU A 177 5.28 -9.07 -4.63
N ALA A 178 4.66 -9.51 -3.53
CA ALA A 178 3.39 -10.23 -3.58
C ALA A 178 2.28 -9.33 -4.14
N VAL A 179 2.11 -8.10 -3.65
CA VAL A 179 1.14 -7.14 -4.21
C VAL A 179 1.34 -6.95 -5.71
N ALA A 180 2.60 -6.77 -6.14
CA ALA A 180 2.98 -6.59 -7.54
C ALA A 180 2.92 -7.87 -8.41
N GLN A 181 2.62 -9.04 -7.83
CA GLN A 181 2.65 -10.35 -8.51
C GLN A 181 4.03 -10.67 -9.11
N ARG A 182 5.09 -10.31 -8.37
CA ARG A 182 6.50 -10.53 -8.76
C ARG A 182 7.23 -11.46 -7.78
N LEU A 183 6.57 -11.90 -6.71
CA LEU A 183 7.12 -12.90 -5.79
C LEU A 183 7.04 -14.29 -6.44
N SER A 184 8.20 -14.88 -6.70
CA SER A 184 8.31 -16.20 -7.34
C SER A 184 8.76 -17.27 -6.35
N PRO A 185 8.54 -18.57 -6.63
CA PRO A 185 9.07 -19.67 -5.80
C PRO A 185 10.60 -19.61 -5.68
N ARG A 186 11.30 -19.18 -6.73
CA ARG A 186 12.77 -18.99 -6.71
C ARG A 186 13.18 -17.91 -5.71
N THR A 187 12.53 -16.76 -5.77
CA THR A 187 12.79 -15.65 -4.83
C THR A 187 12.42 -16.05 -3.41
N ALA A 188 11.30 -16.75 -3.22
CA ALA A 188 10.86 -17.26 -1.92
C ALA A 188 11.87 -18.25 -1.31
N ALA A 189 12.39 -19.19 -2.12
CA ALA A 189 13.42 -20.13 -1.69
C ALA A 189 14.71 -19.41 -1.26
N ALA A 190 15.13 -18.38 -2.00
CA ALA A 190 16.36 -17.63 -1.68
C ALA A 190 16.28 -16.86 -0.35
N VAL A 191 15.10 -16.41 0.06
CA VAL A 191 14.92 -15.61 1.29
C VAL A 191 14.49 -16.42 2.50
N ARG A 192 14.18 -17.71 2.32
CA ARG A 192 13.49 -18.52 3.33
C ARG A 192 14.22 -18.58 4.67
N ASP A 193 15.52 -18.83 4.62
CA ASP A 193 16.36 -18.86 5.82
C ASP A 193 16.41 -17.50 6.51
N ALA A 194 16.37 -16.41 5.74
CA ALA A 194 16.40 -15.06 6.29
C ALA A 194 15.10 -14.71 7.03
N VAL A 195 13.94 -15.20 6.55
CA VAL A 195 12.63 -14.96 7.18
C VAL A 195 12.28 -15.96 8.28
N SER A 196 12.96 -17.10 8.35
CA SER A 196 12.74 -18.14 9.37
C SER A 196 13.55 -17.91 10.66
N ARG A 197 14.47 -16.93 10.67
CA ARG A 197 15.29 -16.61 11.84
C ARG A 197 14.44 -15.96 12.95
N PRO A 198 14.75 -16.17 14.25
CA PRO A 198 14.00 -15.64 15.40
C PRO A 198 14.13 -14.11 15.61
N ARG A 199 14.47 -13.35 14.57
CA ARG A 199 14.79 -11.92 14.59
C ARG A 199 13.67 -11.04 14.03
N ILE A 200 12.44 -11.54 13.92
CA ILE A 200 11.30 -10.75 13.43
C ILE A 200 10.41 -10.35 14.62
N PRO A 201 10.63 -9.19 15.25
CA PRO A 201 9.96 -8.85 16.49
C PRO A 201 8.58 -8.21 16.28
N SER A 202 8.33 -7.55 15.13
CA SER A 202 7.08 -6.80 14.97
C SER A 202 5.94 -7.67 14.44
N THR A 203 4.75 -7.43 15.00
CA THR A 203 3.49 -8.00 14.50
C THR A 203 3.17 -7.53 13.08
N ALA A 204 3.65 -6.34 12.69
CA ALA A 204 3.47 -5.81 11.34
C ALA A 204 4.27 -6.61 10.30
N ALA A 205 5.56 -6.88 10.56
CA ALA A 205 6.39 -7.69 9.68
C ALA A 205 5.87 -9.13 9.58
N LEU A 206 5.47 -9.72 10.70
CA LEU A 206 4.85 -11.05 10.72
C LEU A 206 3.56 -11.10 9.87
N SER A 207 2.71 -10.08 9.98
CA SER A 207 1.50 -9.96 9.14
C SER A 207 1.85 -9.80 7.65
N GLN A 208 2.86 -8.99 7.32
CA GLN A 208 3.34 -8.78 5.95
C GLN A 208 3.92 -10.05 5.33
N LEU A 209 4.68 -10.83 6.09
CA LEU A 209 5.21 -12.12 5.63
C LEU A 209 4.10 -13.13 5.38
N TYR A 210 3.11 -13.21 6.27
CA TYR A 210 1.97 -14.09 6.04
C TYR A 210 1.17 -13.67 4.80
N ALA A 211 0.97 -12.37 4.59
CA ALA A 211 0.34 -11.85 3.39
C ALA A 211 1.15 -12.17 2.12
N ALA A 212 2.49 -12.11 2.19
CA ALA A 212 3.37 -12.49 1.09
C ALA A 212 3.30 -14.00 0.78
N GLU A 213 3.27 -14.85 1.81
CA GLU A 213 3.05 -16.29 1.71
C GLU A 213 1.73 -16.60 0.99
N LEU A 214 0.63 -15.98 1.44
CA LEU A 214 -0.67 -16.16 0.81
C LEU A 214 -0.66 -15.68 -0.65
N GLY A 215 0.04 -14.59 -0.95
CA GLY A 215 0.19 -14.06 -2.31
C GLY A 215 0.97 -15.03 -3.21
N LEU A 216 2.08 -15.58 -2.73
CA LEU A 216 2.86 -16.60 -3.43
C LEU A 216 2.00 -17.83 -3.75
N LEU A 217 1.26 -18.34 -2.77
CA LEU A 217 0.38 -19.50 -2.95
C LEU A 217 -0.79 -19.21 -3.87
N ALA A 218 -1.34 -17.99 -3.86
CA ALA A 218 -2.40 -17.59 -4.78
C ALA A 218 -1.92 -17.52 -6.24
N ASP A 219 -0.68 -17.07 -6.45
CA ASP A 219 -0.13 -16.83 -7.79
C ASP A 219 0.41 -18.12 -8.44
N HIS A 220 0.98 -19.03 -7.65
CA HIS A 220 1.66 -20.24 -8.16
C HIS A 220 1.01 -21.57 -7.74
N GLY A 221 0.07 -21.54 -6.80
CA GLY A 221 -0.54 -22.74 -6.21
C GLY A 221 0.40 -23.51 -5.26
N PRO A 222 -0.14 -24.49 -4.52
CA PRO A 222 0.62 -25.26 -3.53
C PRO A 222 1.64 -26.22 -4.16
N SER A 223 1.50 -26.53 -5.45
CA SER A 223 2.37 -27.48 -6.17
C SER A 223 3.65 -26.84 -6.70
N ALA A 224 3.80 -25.51 -6.64
CA ALA A 224 4.95 -24.79 -7.17
C ALA A 224 6.23 -24.90 -6.32
N GLY A 225 6.18 -25.66 -5.24
CA GLY A 225 7.28 -25.87 -4.31
C GLY A 225 6.93 -25.37 -2.91
N PRO A 226 7.91 -25.41 -1.99
CA PRO A 226 7.69 -24.99 -0.62
C PRO A 226 7.41 -23.47 -0.55
N GLY A 227 6.58 -23.08 0.40
CA GLY A 227 6.26 -21.68 0.69
C GLY A 227 7.46 -20.86 1.18
N LEU A 228 7.18 -19.58 1.43
CA LEU A 228 8.06 -18.62 2.09
C LEU A 228 8.26 -18.95 3.57
N LEU A 229 7.22 -19.48 4.24
CA LEU A 229 7.21 -19.73 5.70
C LEU A 229 7.16 -21.23 6.03
N GLU A 230 8.29 -21.93 5.89
CA GLU A 230 8.39 -23.37 6.19
C GLU A 230 8.39 -23.67 7.71
N ASP A 231 8.96 -22.79 8.53
CA ASP A 231 8.95 -22.97 9.99
C ASP A 231 7.51 -22.84 10.51
N ALA A 232 6.96 -23.94 11.02
CA ALA A 232 5.58 -23.99 11.50
C ALA A 232 5.30 -23.02 12.67
N GLY A 233 6.29 -22.74 13.51
CA GLY A 233 6.18 -21.79 14.61
C GLY A 233 6.06 -20.35 14.10
N VAL A 234 6.97 -19.96 13.20
CA VAL A 234 6.95 -18.64 12.55
C VAL A 234 5.69 -18.47 11.72
N SER A 235 5.31 -19.48 10.93
CA SER A 235 4.08 -19.48 10.12
C SER A 235 2.83 -19.30 10.98
N ALA A 236 2.72 -20.02 12.10
CA ALA A 236 1.59 -19.87 13.02
C ALA A 236 1.56 -18.49 13.69
N GLU A 237 2.73 -17.92 14.03
CA GLU A 237 2.81 -16.57 14.59
C GLU A 237 2.44 -15.48 13.58
N ALA A 238 2.95 -15.61 12.35
CA ALA A 238 2.63 -14.77 11.21
C ALA A 238 1.13 -14.79 10.91
N ARG A 239 0.51 -15.98 10.89
CA ARG A 239 -0.95 -16.13 10.76
C ARG A 239 -1.71 -15.42 11.88
N ARG A 240 -1.29 -15.60 13.14
CA ARG A 240 -1.93 -14.92 14.29
C ARG A 240 -1.81 -13.40 14.17
N ALA A 241 -0.66 -12.88 13.73
CA ALA A 241 -0.45 -11.46 13.53
C ALA A 241 -1.34 -10.90 12.42
N TRP A 242 -1.42 -11.60 11.29
CA TRP A 242 -2.33 -11.29 10.18
C TRP A 242 -3.79 -11.22 10.64
N LEU A 243 -4.30 -12.26 11.29
CA LEU A 243 -5.70 -12.31 11.73
C LEU A 243 -6.00 -11.20 12.76
N ARG A 244 -5.12 -10.97 13.74
CA ARG A 244 -5.29 -9.87 14.71
C ARG A 244 -5.33 -8.49 14.05
N GLY A 245 -4.48 -8.24 13.06
CA GLY A 245 -4.47 -6.97 12.33
C GLY A 245 -5.80 -6.71 11.61
N HIS A 246 -6.46 -7.76 11.13
CA HIS A 246 -7.78 -7.68 10.51
C HIS A 246 -8.89 -7.42 11.52
N CYS A 247 -8.84 -8.06 12.69
CA CYS A 247 -9.77 -7.81 13.80
C CYS A 247 -9.60 -6.38 14.37
N GLN A 248 -8.37 -5.88 14.56
CA GLN A 248 -8.15 -4.51 15.06
C GLN A 248 -8.53 -3.42 14.06
N ALA A 249 -8.48 -3.72 12.76
CA ALA A 249 -9.06 -2.83 11.76
C ALA A 249 -10.61 -2.72 11.88
N GLU A 250 -11.25 -3.56 12.70
CA GLU A 250 -12.65 -3.45 13.10
C GLU A 250 -12.84 -2.43 14.24
N ASP A 251 -11.80 -2.09 15.03
CA ASP A 251 -11.77 -0.95 15.99
C ASP A 251 -11.59 0.42 15.33
N ALA A 252 -11.83 0.48 14.02
CA ALA A 252 -11.86 1.72 13.27
C ALA A 252 -12.97 2.66 13.80
N PRO A 253 -12.85 3.98 13.57
CA PRO A 253 -13.84 4.95 14.04
C PRO A 253 -15.27 4.58 13.63
N PRO A 254 -16.30 4.97 14.42
CA PRO A 254 -17.67 4.46 14.34
C PRO A 254 -18.22 4.29 12.91
N GLY A 255 -18.00 5.28 12.04
CA GLY A 255 -18.50 5.27 10.66
C GLY A 255 -18.08 4.09 9.77
N ARG A 256 -17.00 3.34 10.10
CA ARG A 256 -16.59 2.16 9.33
C ARG A 256 -17.40 0.90 9.69
N ARG A 257 -17.81 0.76 10.96
CA ARG A 257 -18.68 -0.34 11.41
C ARG A 257 -20.09 -0.14 10.86
N ASP A 258 -20.53 1.12 10.83
CA ASP A 258 -21.84 1.52 10.37
C ASP A 258 -22.09 1.06 8.92
N ALA A 259 -21.14 1.26 8.00
CA ALA A 259 -21.33 0.86 6.60
C ALA A 259 -21.53 -0.66 6.40
N PHE A 260 -20.72 -1.52 7.04
CA PHE A 260 -20.90 -2.98 6.92
C PHE A 260 -22.20 -3.48 7.54
N ALA A 261 -22.62 -2.88 8.66
CA ALA A 261 -23.90 -3.20 9.30
C ALA A 261 -25.08 -2.74 8.43
N GLU A 262 -25.03 -1.52 7.90
CA GLU A 262 -26.03 -0.96 6.99
C GLU A 262 -26.18 -1.82 5.72
N ILE A 263 -25.07 -2.20 5.08
CA ILE A 263 -25.09 -3.05 3.89
C ILE A 263 -25.66 -4.44 4.23
N ALA A 264 -25.28 -5.02 5.37
CA ALA A 264 -25.84 -6.30 5.81
C ALA A 264 -27.36 -6.21 6.04
N ASP A 265 -27.85 -5.12 6.62
CA ASP A 265 -29.28 -4.89 6.80
C ASP A 265 -30.01 -4.74 5.47
N VAL A 266 -29.43 -4.04 4.49
CA VAL A 266 -30.00 -3.96 3.14
C VAL A 266 -30.03 -5.33 2.49
N LEU A 267 -28.95 -6.12 2.55
CA LEU A 267 -28.92 -7.49 2.02
C LEU A 267 -30.04 -8.36 2.60
N ARG A 268 -30.23 -8.33 3.93
CA ARG A 268 -31.28 -9.11 4.61
C ARG A 268 -32.69 -8.68 4.20
N ARG A 269 -32.94 -7.38 4.06
CA ARG A 269 -34.25 -6.86 3.60
C ARG A 269 -34.58 -7.30 2.18
N GLU A 270 -33.55 -7.49 1.34
CA GLU A 270 -33.69 -8.01 -0.02
C GLU A 270 -33.80 -9.54 -0.08
N GLY A 271 -33.84 -10.22 1.06
CA GLY A 271 -33.90 -11.67 1.14
C GLY A 271 -32.60 -12.38 0.78
N LEU A 272 -31.47 -11.66 0.72
CA LEU A 272 -30.16 -12.25 0.48
C LEU A 272 -29.53 -12.75 1.78
N SER A 273 -29.04 -13.98 1.77
CA SER A 273 -28.30 -14.54 2.89
C SER A 273 -26.95 -13.83 3.02
N CYS A 274 -26.61 -13.38 4.23
CA CYS A 274 -25.33 -12.76 4.51
C CYS A 274 -24.81 -13.12 5.90
N GLN A 275 -23.48 -13.21 6.02
CA GLN A 275 -22.79 -13.46 7.28
C GLN A 275 -21.65 -12.45 7.46
N GLN A 276 -21.42 -12.03 8.69
CA GLN A 276 -20.33 -11.12 9.04
C GLN A 276 -19.21 -11.89 9.75
N GLN A 277 -17.98 -11.40 9.61
CA GLN A 277 -16.80 -11.93 10.32
C GLN A 277 -16.54 -13.43 10.07
N LEU A 278 -16.55 -13.82 8.80
CA LEU A 278 -16.26 -15.17 8.37
C LEU A 278 -14.76 -15.32 8.06
N LEU A 279 -14.24 -16.55 8.11
CA LEU A 279 -12.97 -16.90 7.49
C LEU A 279 -13.27 -17.70 6.22
N THR A 280 -12.45 -17.54 5.19
CA THR A 280 -12.44 -18.47 4.05
C THR A 280 -12.31 -19.92 4.53
N GLU A 281 -12.70 -20.86 3.69
CA GLU A 281 -12.86 -22.28 4.04
C GLU A 281 -11.56 -22.92 4.54
N ASP A 282 -10.41 -22.43 4.09
CA ASP A 282 -9.07 -22.81 4.55
C ASP A 282 -8.64 -22.12 5.86
N GLY A 283 -9.49 -21.25 6.40
CA GLY A 283 -9.24 -20.46 7.61
C GLY A 283 -8.20 -19.36 7.46
N GLN A 284 -7.78 -18.99 6.25
CA GLN A 284 -6.60 -18.13 6.06
C GLN A 284 -6.93 -16.65 5.86
N VAL A 285 -8.03 -16.35 5.16
CA VAL A 285 -8.40 -14.98 4.78
C VAL A 285 -9.71 -14.60 5.47
N PRO A 286 -9.75 -13.51 6.26
CA PRO A 286 -11.00 -13.04 6.83
C PRO A 286 -11.87 -12.37 5.78
N VAL A 287 -13.17 -12.66 5.81
CA VAL A 287 -14.24 -12.07 4.99
C VAL A 287 -15.14 -11.25 5.91
N ARG A 288 -15.15 -9.93 5.76
CA ARG A 288 -15.89 -9.04 6.68
C ARG A 288 -17.39 -9.17 6.55
N LEU A 289 -17.88 -9.18 5.31
CA LEU A 289 -19.28 -9.40 4.97
C LEU A 289 -19.34 -10.33 3.78
N ALA A 290 -19.83 -11.54 4.01
CA ALA A 290 -20.14 -12.51 3.00
C ALA A 290 -21.61 -12.36 2.60
N CYS A 291 -21.87 -12.36 1.31
CA CYS A 291 -23.20 -12.45 0.72
C CYS A 291 -23.27 -13.75 -0.09
N PHE A 292 -24.40 -14.46 0.01
CA PHE A 292 -24.66 -15.71 -0.68
C PHE A 292 -25.92 -15.56 -1.54
N PRO A 293 -25.79 -15.02 -2.78
CA PRO A 293 -26.94 -14.86 -3.68
C PRO A 293 -27.58 -16.18 -4.12
N SER A 294 -26.82 -17.27 -4.09
CA SER A 294 -27.26 -18.63 -4.35
C SER A 294 -26.44 -19.61 -3.52
N SER A 295 -26.77 -20.90 -3.53
CA SER A 295 -25.98 -21.94 -2.84
C SER A 295 -24.57 -22.12 -3.43
N GLU A 296 -24.35 -21.72 -4.67
CA GLU A 296 -23.08 -21.87 -5.38
C GLU A 296 -22.27 -20.57 -5.46
N ASP A 297 -22.91 -19.43 -5.17
CA ASP A 297 -22.28 -18.12 -5.26
C ASP A 297 -21.89 -17.59 -3.87
N LYS A 298 -20.60 -17.36 -3.66
CA LYS A 298 -20.07 -16.64 -2.49
C LYS A 298 -19.43 -15.33 -2.91
N VAL A 299 -19.93 -14.23 -2.36
CA VAL A 299 -19.49 -12.87 -2.68
C VAL A 299 -18.98 -12.21 -1.41
N ALA A 300 -17.71 -11.81 -1.41
CA ALA A 300 -17.13 -10.98 -0.37
C ALA A 300 -17.44 -9.52 -0.69
N VAL A 301 -18.16 -8.84 0.20
CA VAL A 301 -18.42 -7.41 0.11
C VAL A 301 -17.27 -6.68 0.78
N GLU A 302 -16.54 -5.87 0.01
CA GLU A 302 -15.43 -5.05 0.48
C GLU A 302 -15.80 -3.57 0.41
N VAL A 303 -15.79 -2.90 1.56
CA VAL A 303 -16.08 -1.47 1.66
C VAL A 303 -14.77 -0.67 1.64
N TYR A 304 -14.60 0.15 0.60
CA TYR A 304 -13.46 1.05 0.42
C TYR A 304 -13.83 2.45 0.89
N TYR A 305 -12.88 3.16 1.48
CA TYR A 305 -13.00 4.57 1.84
C TYR A 305 -11.72 5.27 1.43
N SER A 306 -11.66 6.59 1.56
CA SER A 306 -10.57 7.40 1.03
C SER A 306 -9.15 6.89 1.34
N ALA A 307 -8.88 6.37 2.54
CA ALA A 307 -7.54 5.87 2.90
C ALA A 307 -7.19 4.46 2.36
N LEU A 308 -8.14 3.81 1.68
CA LEU A 308 -7.93 2.53 0.98
C LEU A 308 -7.84 2.71 -0.54
N CYS A 309 -7.98 3.94 -1.02
CA CYS A 309 -7.87 4.28 -2.43
C CYS A 309 -6.80 5.35 -2.65
N THR A 310 -6.40 5.55 -3.89
CA THR A 310 -5.58 6.69 -4.28
C THR A 310 -6.31 8.00 -3.96
N SER A 311 -5.51 9.03 -3.65
CA SER A 311 -5.99 10.40 -3.48
C SER A 311 -6.16 11.13 -4.81
N THR A 312 -5.57 10.61 -5.89
CA THR A 312 -5.73 11.10 -7.26
C THR A 312 -6.85 10.36 -8.01
N GLU A 313 -7.44 11.03 -8.99
CA GLU A 313 -8.48 10.48 -9.88
C GLU A 313 -7.89 9.72 -11.08
N PRO A 314 -8.54 8.62 -11.54
CA PRO A 314 -9.65 7.95 -10.88
C PRO A 314 -9.19 7.31 -9.56
N ARG A 315 -9.99 7.39 -8.49
CA ARG A 315 -9.65 6.75 -7.21
C ARG A 315 -9.57 5.23 -7.35
N ARG A 316 -8.36 4.68 -7.28
CA ARG A 316 -8.09 3.23 -7.42
C ARG A 316 -7.82 2.59 -6.06
N PRO A 317 -8.21 1.33 -5.83
CA PRO A 317 -7.81 0.62 -4.62
C PRO A 317 -6.28 0.54 -4.50
N LEU A 318 -5.78 0.75 -3.28
CA LEU A 318 -4.35 0.62 -2.97
C LEU A 318 -3.91 -0.85 -2.96
N GLY A 319 -2.60 -1.10 -3.02
CA GLY A 319 -1.98 -2.42 -3.12
C GLY A 319 -2.45 -3.42 -2.08
N LYS A 320 -2.63 -3.01 -0.82
CA LYS A 320 -3.26 -3.85 0.23
C LYS A 320 -4.66 -4.36 -0.14
N MET A 321 -5.46 -3.56 -0.84
CA MET A 321 -6.80 -3.95 -1.30
C MET A 321 -6.71 -4.83 -2.54
N LEU A 322 -5.77 -4.56 -3.45
CA LEU A 322 -5.51 -5.39 -4.62
C LEU A 322 -5.08 -6.80 -4.22
N LEU A 323 -4.13 -6.92 -3.28
CA LEU A 323 -3.71 -8.21 -2.75
C LEU A 323 -4.89 -8.92 -2.07
N ARG A 324 -5.62 -8.22 -1.19
CA ARG A 324 -6.77 -8.81 -0.49
C ARG A 324 -7.82 -9.36 -1.46
N ARG A 325 -8.17 -8.61 -2.51
CA ARG A 325 -9.08 -9.06 -3.57
C ARG A 325 -8.57 -10.33 -4.23
N ARG A 326 -7.30 -10.35 -4.63
CA ARG A 326 -6.67 -11.51 -5.27
C ARG A 326 -6.68 -12.74 -4.37
N LEU A 327 -6.43 -12.58 -3.07
CA LEU A 327 -6.46 -13.69 -2.10
C LEU A 327 -7.85 -14.31 -1.95
N LEU A 328 -8.91 -13.50 -2.04
CA LEU A 328 -10.30 -13.95 -2.03
C LEU A 328 -10.66 -14.66 -3.33
N GLU A 329 -10.31 -14.07 -4.48
CA GLU A 329 -10.56 -14.63 -5.81
C GLU A 329 -9.86 -15.98 -6.01
N ALA A 330 -8.62 -16.13 -5.54
CA ALA A 330 -7.89 -17.40 -5.53
C ALA A 330 -8.59 -18.51 -4.72
N ARG A 331 -9.53 -18.15 -3.84
CA ARG A 331 -10.36 -19.08 -3.03
C ARG A 331 -11.78 -19.23 -3.56
N GLY A 332 -12.02 -18.79 -4.80
CA GLY A 332 -13.33 -18.87 -5.45
C GLY A 332 -14.36 -17.87 -4.93
N TRP A 333 -13.94 -16.82 -4.21
CA TRP A 333 -14.83 -15.74 -3.82
C TRP A 333 -14.87 -14.67 -4.91
N ARG A 334 -16.07 -14.18 -5.24
CA ARG A 334 -16.19 -12.95 -6.02
C ARG A 334 -16.15 -11.75 -5.08
N VAL A 335 -15.62 -10.61 -5.53
CA VAL A 335 -15.44 -9.44 -4.67
C VAL A 335 -16.31 -8.29 -5.17
N ALA A 336 -17.31 -7.91 -4.37
CA ALA A 336 -18.13 -6.72 -4.60
C ALA A 336 -17.51 -5.53 -3.88
N ALA A 337 -17.02 -4.56 -4.64
CA ALA A 337 -16.40 -3.35 -4.13
C ALA A 337 -17.44 -2.24 -3.93
N ILE A 338 -17.51 -1.68 -2.73
CA ILE A 338 -18.42 -0.59 -2.40
C ILE A 338 -17.62 0.58 -1.84
N ASN A 339 -17.67 1.75 -2.48
CA ASN A 339 -17.11 2.96 -1.93
C ASN A 339 -18.04 3.51 -0.83
N SER A 340 -17.52 3.73 0.38
CA SER A 340 -18.27 4.22 1.53
C SER A 340 -18.78 5.64 1.35
N GLU A 341 -18.03 6.50 0.63
CA GLU A 341 -18.41 7.89 0.40
C GLU A 341 -19.62 7.95 -0.54
N GLU A 342 -19.61 7.12 -1.59
CA GLU A 342 -20.76 6.93 -2.48
C GLU A 342 -21.93 6.27 -1.74
N TRP A 343 -21.66 5.25 -0.92
CA TRP A 343 -22.67 4.56 -0.11
C TRP A 343 -23.38 5.52 0.84
N HIS A 344 -22.65 6.29 1.64
CA HIS A 344 -23.27 7.23 2.57
C HIS A 344 -23.91 8.42 1.85
N GLY A 345 -23.34 8.91 0.75
CA GLY A 345 -23.97 9.95 -0.08
C GLY A 345 -25.33 9.50 -0.63
N THR A 346 -25.44 8.22 -1.04
CA THR A 346 -26.68 7.64 -1.56
C THR A 346 -27.70 7.27 -0.49
N VAL A 347 -27.24 6.84 0.69
CA VAL A 347 -28.12 6.44 1.82
C VAL A 347 -28.61 7.64 2.64
N ARG A 348 -27.78 8.67 2.86
CA ARG A 348 -28.13 9.84 3.69
C ARG A 348 -29.03 10.86 2.97
N ALA A 349 -29.15 10.79 1.65
CA ALA A 349 -30.03 11.65 0.85
C ALA A 349 -31.53 11.27 0.96
N ALA A 350 -31.96 10.73 2.10
CA ALA A 350 -33.33 10.31 2.44
C ALA A 350 -33.84 9.02 1.74
N GLY A 351 -33.77 7.88 2.44
CA GLY A 351 -34.62 6.70 2.19
C GLY A 351 -34.61 6.10 0.77
N SER A 352 -33.56 6.36 -0.02
CA SER A 352 -33.61 6.21 -1.48
C SER A 352 -33.29 4.80 -1.99
N PRO A 353 -33.97 4.33 -3.07
CA PRO A 353 -33.60 3.16 -3.90
C PRO A 353 -32.14 3.12 -4.39
N SER A 354 -31.40 4.22 -4.26
CA SER A 354 -30.03 4.39 -4.77
C SER A 354 -28.97 3.49 -4.09
N GLY A 355 -29.04 3.29 -2.77
CA GLY A 355 -28.10 2.41 -2.06
C GLY A 355 -28.27 0.95 -2.47
N LEU A 356 -29.53 0.51 -2.59
CA LEU A 356 -29.88 -0.81 -3.12
C LEU A 356 -29.42 -0.98 -4.56
N HIS A 357 -29.61 0.04 -5.41
CA HIS A 357 -29.15 0.00 -6.80
C HIS A 357 -27.62 -0.14 -6.89
N ARG A 358 -26.84 0.61 -6.08
CA ARG A 358 -25.38 0.46 -6.01
C ARG A 358 -24.96 -0.92 -5.52
N LEU A 359 -25.62 -1.47 -4.50
CA LEU A 359 -25.34 -2.82 -4.01
C LEU A 359 -25.61 -3.87 -5.09
N ARG A 360 -26.77 -3.80 -5.76
CA ARG A 360 -27.12 -4.71 -6.86
C ARG A 360 -26.12 -4.59 -8.02
N ALA A 361 -25.71 -3.38 -8.37
CA ALA A 361 -24.68 -3.14 -9.38
C ALA A 361 -23.35 -3.78 -8.97
N ALA A 362 -22.86 -3.54 -7.75
CA ALA A 362 -21.61 -4.12 -7.26
C ALA A 362 -21.65 -5.66 -7.20
N LEU A 363 -22.78 -6.26 -6.80
CA LEU A 363 -22.96 -7.71 -6.83
C LEU A 363 -22.99 -8.26 -8.26
N LEU A 364 -23.62 -7.55 -9.19
CA LEU A 364 -23.66 -7.93 -10.60
C LEU A 364 -22.26 -7.81 -11.25
N GLU A 365 -21.55 -6.71 -11.01
CA GLU A 365 -20.16 -6.49 -11.44
C GLU A 365 -19.26 -7.63 -10.93
N ALA A 366 -19.35 -7.95 -9.64
CA ALA A 366 -18.63 -9.06 -9.05
C ALA A 366 -18.95 -10.39 -9.75
N ARG A 367 -20.24 -10.65 -10.05
CA ARG A 367 -20.70 -11.86 -10.75
C ARG A 367 -20.17 -11.94 -12.19
N LEU A 368 -20.13 -10.81 -12.89
CA LEU A 368 -19.64 -10.71 -14.26
C LEU A 368 -18.11 -10.65 -14.36
N GLY A 369 -17.40 -10.60 -13.24
CA GLY A 369 -15.95 -10.40 -13.22
C GLY A 369 -15.52 -9.00 -13.67
N LEU A 370 -16.45 -8.04 -13.68
CA LEU A 370 -16.15 -6.65 -14.00
C LEU A 370 -15.46 -6.01 -12.80
N SER A 371 -14.26 -5.48 -13.02
CA SER A 371 -13.49 -4.81 -11.97
C SER A 371 -13.52 -3.31 -12.19
N PRO A 372 -13.80 -2.48 -11.16
CA PRO A 372 -13.56 -1.04 -11.24
C PRO A 372 -12.07 -0.69 -11.44
N ALA A 373 -11.15 -1.67 -11.36
CA ALA A 373 -9.74 -1.50 -11.71
C ALA A 373 -9.40 -1.80 -13.19
N ALA A 374 -10.37 -2.28 -13.99
CA ALA A 374 -10.12 -2.75 -15.35
C ALA A 374 -9.79 -1.63 -16.37
N ASP A 375 -10.08 -0.37 -16.04
CA ASP A 375 -9.63 0.74 -16.87
C ASP A 375 -8.13 1.00 -16.64
N GLY A 376 -7.28 0.27 -17.35
CA GLY A 376 -5.89 0.64 -17.60
C GLY A 376 -4.79 -0.10 -16.82
N GLN A 377 -5.09 -1.21 -16.13
CA GLN A 377 -4.03 -2.18 -15.84
C GLN A 377 -3.87 -3.09 -17.06
N PRO A 378 -2.68 -3.17 -17.70
CA PRO A 378 -2.47 -4.17 -18.73
C PRO A 378 -2.76 -5.54 -18.09
N ALA A 379 -3.57 -6.35 -18.77
CA ALA A 379 -3.66 -7.77 -18.45
C ALA A 379 -2.22 -8.29 -18.41
N ILE A 380 -1.77 -8.67 -17.22
CA ILE A 380 -0.48 -9.34 -17.08
C ILE A 380 -0.72 -10.69 -17.74
N SER A 381 -0.23 -10.81 -18.98
CA SER A 381 -0.22 -12.05 -19.75
C SER A 381 0.36 -13.14 -18.86
N ARG A 382 -0.38 -14.24 -18.72
CA ARG A 382 0.08 -15.45 -18.03
C ARG A 382 1.36 -16.01 -18.66
#